data_AF-T1RRS1-F1
#
_entry.id   AF-T1RRS1-F1
#
_cell.length_a   1.000
_cell.length_b   1.000
_cell.length_c   1.000
_cell.angle_alpha   90.00
_cell.angle_beta   90.00
_cell.angle_gamma   90.00
#
_symmetry.space_group_name_H-M   'P 1'
#
loop_
_entity.id
_entity.type
_entity.pdbx_description
1 polymer ?
#
loop_
_entity_poly.entity_id
_entity_poly.type
_entity_poly.pdbx_seq_one_letter_code
_entity_poly.pdbx_strand_id
1 'polypeptide(L)'
;MIRAAHVAHLRRESPFDDGMPATPPTVLRERLLAQQQGLVDELRHAKYEGILESTPAITVLRGTARFQDGHTLSVELVEGGGREVAFDRCLIATGAGAAVPPIRGLQDTPYWTSEEALASASIPQRLAVIGSSVVALELAQAFARLGSRVTILARNSLFFREDPAIGEALTAAFRMEGIDVLEQTQASQVTHANGEFVLTTNHGELRADQLFVATGRTPNTQSLNLEAAGVLLDERGAIQIDQGMRSSAVDIYAAGDCTNQPQFVYVAAAAGTRAAINMTGGEATLNLDAMPAVVFTDPQVATVGYSEAEAQRAGLETDSRTLSLDNVPRALANFDTRGFIKLVAEAGSGRLLGVQAVAPE
;
A
#
# COMPACT_ATOMS: atom_id res chain seq x y z
N MET A 1 10.34 -7.14 -6.69
CA MET A 1 9.57 -8.41 -6.73
C MET A 1 8.51 -8.48 -7.84
N ILE A 2 7.50 -7.59 -7.86
CA ILE A 2 6.36 -7.64 -8.80
C ILE A 2 6.78 -7.80 -10.27
N ARG A 3 7.72 -6.96 -10.75
CA ARG A 3 8.20 -7.08 -12.14
C ARG A 3 8.87 -8.42 -12.45
N ALA A 4 9.63 -8.98 -11.51
CA ALA A 4 10.24 -10.30 -11.67
C ALA A 4 9.17 -11.41 -11.74
N ALA A 5 8.10 -11.26 -10.97
CA ALA A 5 6.95 -12.16 -11.00
C ALA A 5 6.21 -12.12 -12.35
N HIS A 6 6.01 -10.93 -12.92
CA HIS A 6 5.43 -10.78 -14.26
C HIS A 6 6.30 -11.46 -15.34
N VAL A 7 7.63 -11.30 -15.29
CA VAL A 7 8.55 -12.02 -16.20
C VAL A 7 8.46 -13.54 -16.01
N ALA A 8 8.32 -14.02 -14.77
CA ALA A 8 8.17 -15.44 -14.50
C ALA A 8 6.86 -16.02 -15.04
N HIS A 9 5.76 -15.26 -14.94
CA HIS A 9 4.46 -15.60 -15.50
C HIS A 9 4.49 -15.66 -17.03
N LEU A 10 5.02 -14.63 -17.70
CA LEU A 10 5.11 -14.62 -19.18
C LEU A 10 6.01 -15.72 -19.77
N ARG A 11 6.94 -16.27 -18.97
CA ARG A 11 7.71 -17.46 -19.38
C ARG A 11 6.90 -18.76 -19.23
N ARG A 12 5.93 -18.79 -18.34
CA ARG A 12 5.07 -19.95 -18.04
C ARG A 12 3.88 -20.03 -18.98
N GLU A 13 3.31 -18.89 -19.34
CA GLU A 13 2.14 -18.82 -20.21
C GLU A 13 2.02 -17.46 -20.89
N SER A 14 1.42 -17.45 -22.06
CA SER A 14 1.06 -16.26 -22.80
C SER A 14 -0.10 -16.55 -23.78
N PRO A 15 -0.80 -15.51 -24.26
CA PRO A 15 -1.78 -15.67 -25.33
C PRO A 15 -1.19 -16.18 -26.67
N PHE A 16 0.13 -16.34 -26.77
CA PHE A 16 0.85 -16.70 -28.00
C PHE A 16 1.53 -18.07 -27.92
N ASP A 17 1.22 -18.89 -26.92
CA ASP A 17 1.95 -20.13 -26.63
C ASP A 17 1.91 -21.16 -27.78
N ASP A 18 0.86 -21.15 -28.60
CA ASP A 18 0.76 -21.98 -29.81
C ASP A 18 1.88 -21.68 -30.82
N GLY A 19 2.35 -20.43 -30.88
CA GLY A 19 3.45 -19.98 -31.75
C GLY A 19 4.79 -19.80 -31.02
N MET A 20 4.77 -19.71 -29.69
CA MET A 20 5.95 -19.49 -28.84
C MET A 20 5.85 -20.38 -27.59
N PRO A 21 6.28 -21.64 -27.66
CA PRO A 21 6.10 -22.60 -26.56
C PRO A 21 6.68 -22.10 -25.24
N ALA A 22 5.86 -22.15 -24.19
CA ALA A 22 6.25 -21.73 -22.86
C ALA A 22 7.25 -22.69 -22.19
N THR A 23 8.04 -22.18 -21.25
CA THR A 23 8.95 -22.99 -20.41
C THR A 23 8.96 -22.44 -18.99
N PRO A 24 8.39 -23.17 -18.01
CA PRO A 24 8.38 -22.75 -16.62
C PRO A 24 9.80 -22.41 -16.13
N PRO A 25 10.04 -21.18 -15.64
CA PRO A 25 11.38 -20.77 -15.23
C PRO A 25 11.75 -21.37 -13.86
N THR A 26 13.01 -21.75 -13.69
CA THR A 26 13.57 -21.93 -12.36
C THR A 26 13.71 -20.57 -11.66
N VAL A 27 13.08 -20.41 -10.50
CA VAL A 27 13.12 -19.17 -9.72
C VAL A 27 14.20 -19.27 -8.65
N LEU A 28 15.30 -18.52 -8.83
CA LEU A 28 16.36 -18.39 -7.84
C LEU A 28 16.08 -17.19 -6.93
N ARG A 29 15.21 -17.37 -5.93
CA ARG A 29 14.71 -16.27 -5.09
C ARG A 29 15.82 -15.50 -4.38
N GLU A 30 16.85 -16.19 -3.89
CA GLU A 30 18.03 -15.56 -3.28
C GLU A 30 18.70 -14.52 -4.20
N ARG A 31 18.81 -14.80 -5.51
CA ARG A 31 19.41 -13.89 -6.48
C ARG A 31 18.49 -12.71 -6.80
N LEU A 32 17.19 -12.97 -6.93
CA LEU A 32 16.20 -11.91 -7.10
C LEU A 32 16.13 -10.99 -5.88
N LEU A 33 16.29 -11.55 -4.67
CA LEU A 33 16.36 -10.78 -3.43
C LEU A 33 17.64 -9.93 -3.38
N ALA A 34 18.80 -10.49 -3.70
CA ALA A 34 20.05 -9.74 -3.77
C ALA A 34 19.98 -8.58 -4.77
N GLN A 35 19.39 -8.81 -5.95
CA GLN A 35 19.16 -7.75 -6.93
C GLN A 35 18.22 -6.66 -6.40
N GLN A 36 17.13 -7.06 -5.75
CA GLN A 36 16.18 -6.13 -5.13
C GLN A 36 16.87 -5.30 -4.04
N GLN A 37 17.62 -5.94 -3.14
CA GLN A 37 18.30 -5.27 -2.03
C GLN A 37 19.38 -4.31 -2.53
N GLY A 38 20.15 -4.70 -3.55
CA GLY A 38 21.16 -3.83 -4.17
C GLY A 38 20.54 -2.54 -4.70
N LEU A 39 19.39 -2.61 -5.38
CA LEU A 39 18.68 -1.41 -5.86
C LEU A 39 18.10 -0.59 -4.70
N VAL A 40 17.57 -1.24 -3.65
CA VAL A 40 17.08 -0.54 -2.45
C VAL A 40 18.21 0.24 -1.77
N ASP A 41 19.38 -0.37 -1.62
CA ASP A 41 20.54 0.26 -0.97
C ASP A 41 21.10 1.40 -1.84
N GLU A 42 21.19 1.20 -3.15
CA GLU A 42 21.61 2.24 -4.11
C GLU A 42 20.69 3.46 -4.03
N LEU A 43 19.37 3.25 -4.08
CA LEU A 43 18.40 4.35 -4.02
C LEU A 43 18.36 5.01 -2.64
N ARG A 44 18.47 4.25 -1.55
CA ARG A 44 18.56 4.80 -0.18
C ARG A 44 19.74 5.75 -0.07
N HIS A 45 20.91 5.32 -0.52
CA HIS A 45 22.11 6.14 -0.49
C HIS A 45 21.97 7.37 -1.40
N ALA A 46 21.62 7.17 -2.67
CA ALA A 46 21.62 8.23 -3.67
C ALA A 46 20.52 9.28 -3.48
N LYS A 47 19.36 8.90 -2.92
CA LYS A 47 18.18 9.78 -2.82
C LYS A 47 17.87 10.25 -1.40
N TYR A 48 18.53 9.70 -0.38
CA TYR A 48 18.28 10.09 1.01
C TYR A 48 19.59 10.37 1.74
N GLU A 49 20.40 9.35 2.02
CA GLU A 49 21.56 9.48 2.90
C GLU A 49 22.57 10.49 2.35
N GLY A 50 22.97 10.34 1.07
CA GLY A 50 23.92 11.25 0.44
C GLY A 50 23.41 12.69 0.32
N ILE A 51 22.09 12.91 0.18
CA ILE A 51 21.51 14.26 0.15
C ILE A 51 21.57 14.90 1.54
N LEU A 52 21.19 14.15 2.58
CA LEU A 52 21.20 14.62 3.97
C LEU A 52 22.64 14.92 4.44
N GLU A 53 23.58 14.02 4.17
CA GLU A 53 25.00 14.15 4.57
C GLU A 53 25.70 15.30 3.85
N SER A 54 25.37 15.55 2.58
CA SER A 54 25.99 16.62 1.78
C SER A 54 25.37 18.00 1.98
N THR A 55 24.30 18.13 2.79
CA THR A 55 23.62 19.41 3.05
C THR A 55 24.03 19.96 4.42
N PRO A 56 24.95 20.95 4.52
CA PRO A 56 25.51 21.38 5.81
C PRO A 56 24.48 21.96 6.80
N ALA A 57 23.33 22.42 6.29
CA ALA A 57 22.24 22.96 7.11
C ALA A 57 21.36 21.89 7.76
N ILE A 58 21.56 20.60 7.45
CA ILE A 58 20.78 19.49 8.00
C ILE A 58 21.65 18.70 8.99
N THR A 59 21.15 18.53 10.21
CA THR A 59 21.74 17.63 11.20
C THR A 59 20.86 16.39 11.34
N VAL A 60 21.41 15.22 11.05
CA VAL A 60 20.73 13.93 11.23
C VAL A 60 20.99 13.39 12.63
N LEU A 61 19.92 13.05 13.36
CA LEU A 61 20.00 12.33 14.62
C LEU A 61 19.44 10.92 14.45
N ARG A 62 20.26 9.91 14.72
CA ARG A 62 19.84 8.51 14.72
C ARG A 62 19.29 8.18 16.11
N GLY A 63 17.98 8.22 16.25
CA GLY A 63 17.30 8.01 17.52
C GLY A 63 15.78 8.07 17.42
N THR A 64 15.10 7.90 18.55
CA THR A 64 13.65 8.00 18.67
C THR A 64 13.29 9.30 19.38
N ALA A 65 12.52 10.16 18.69
CA ALA A 65 12.08 11.44 19.22
C ALA A 65 10.69 11.34 19.89
N ARG A 66 10.50 12.09 20.96
CA ARG A 66 9.20 12.33 21.61
C ARG A 66 9.11 13.79 22.07
N PHE A 67 7.91 14.36 22.09
CA PHE A 67 7.70 15.71 22.60
C PHE A 67 7.89 15.76 24.12
N GLN A 68 8.64 16.77 24.59
CA GLN A 68 8.65 17.17 26.00
C GLN A 68 7.59 18.25 26.25
N ASP A 69 7.46 19.18 25.29
CA ASP A 69 6.50 20.27 25.26
C ASP A 69 6.27 20.71 23.79
N GLY A 70 5.59 21.85 23.58
CA GLY A 70 5.29 22.39 22.25
C GLY A 70 6.48 22.90 21.44
N HIS A 71 7.69 22.97 22.01
CA HIS A 71 8.90 23.52 21.38
C HIS A 71 10.17 22.69 21.59
N THR A 72 10.07 21.54 22.26
CA THR A 72 11.23 20.71 22.62
C THR A 72 10.94 19.24 22.41
N LEU A 73 11.86 18.55 21.72
CA LEU A 73 11.91 17.09 21.61
C LEU A 73 12.97 16.51 22.55
N SER A 74 12.68 15.36 23.14
CA SER A 74 13.68 14.45 23.71
C SER A 74 13.97 13.35 22.69
N VAL A 75 15.24 13.18 22.32
CA VAL A 75 15.69 12.15 21.38
C VAL A 75 16.53 11.14 22.13
N GLU A 76 16.08 9.90 22.18
CA GLU A 76 16.87 8.76 22.65
C GLU A 76 17.74 8.24 21.50
N LEU A 77 19.06 8.36 21.64
CA LEU A 77 19.99 8.05 20.55
C LEU A 77 20.28 6.55 20.47
N VAL A 78 20.45 6.04 19.26
CA VAL A 78 20.79 4.62 19.01
C VAL A 78 22.12 4.23 19.65
N GLU A 79 23.09 5.15 19.72
CA GLU A 79 24.40 4.94 20.35
C GLU A 79 24.36 5.06 21.88
N GLY A 80 23.19 5.32 22.45
CA GLY A 80 22.98 5.55 23.88
C GLY A 80 22.99 7.05 24.26
N GLY A 81 22.32 7.36 25.37
CA GLY A 81 22.14 8.72 25.86
C GLY A 81 20.92 9.45 25.25
N GLY A 82 20.68 10.66 25.71
CA GLY A 82 19.57 11.50 25.28
C GLY A 82 20.06 12.85 24.75
N ARG A 83 19.35 13.41 23.76
CA ARG A 83 19.58 14.76 23.26
C ARG A 83 18.28 15.54 23.25
N GLU A 84 18.34 16.78 23.72
CA GLU A 84 17.23 17.72 23.57
C GLU A 84 17.37 18.49 22.26
N VAL A 85 16.23 18.70 21.61
CA VAL A 85 16.15 19.45 20.35
C VAL A 85 15.05 20.49 20.51
N ALA A 86 15.45 21.73 20.75
CA ALA A 86 14.56 22.88 20.67
C ALA A 86 14.25 23.22 19.21
N PHE A 87 13.03 23.68 18.93
CA PHE A 87 12.60 24.05 17.58
C PHE A 87 11.67 25.26 17.58
N ASP A 88 11.76 26.07 16.52
CA ASP A 88 10.78 27.11 16.24
C ASP A 88 9.53 26.50 15.57
N ARG A 89 9.73 25.48 14.73
CA ARG A 89 8.67 24.73 14.03
C ARG A 89 9.03 23.24 13.96
N CYS A 90 8.03 22.37 14.02
CA CYS A 90 8.22 20.93 13.90
C CYS A 90 7.32 20.33 12.81
N LEU A 91 7.88 19.42 12.00
CA LEU A 91 7.11 18.57 11.08
C LEU A 91 7.15 17.12 11.57
N ILE A 92 5.98 16.55 11.86
CA ILE A 92 5.81 15.13 12.16
C ILE A 92 5.56 14.37 10.86
N ALA A 93 6.49 13.49 10.49
CA ALA A 93 6.43 12.67 9.28
C ALA A 93 6.77 11.19 9.57
N THR A 94 6.22 10.65 10.66
CA THR A 94 6.62 9.34 11.24
C THR A 94 6.03 8.13 10.53
N GLY A 95 5.21 8.35 9.51
CA GLY A 95 4.62 7.30 8.69
C GLY A 95 3.63 6.42 9.45
N ALA A 96 3.50 5.17 9.00
CA ALA A 96 2.63 4.15 9.58
C ALA A 96 3.29 2.76 9.56
N GLY A 97 2.87 1.89 10.47
CA GLY A 97 3.27 0.48 10.56
C GLY A 97 2.16 -0.45 10.04
N ALA A 98 2.49 -1.73 9.80
CA ALA A 98 1.50 -2.73 9.41
C ALA A 98 0.48 -2.96 10.54
N ALA A 99 -0.81 -2.96 10.21
CA ALA A 99 -1.86 -3.26 11.17
C ALA A 99 -2.04 -4.78 11.29
N VAL A 100 -1.99 -5.30 12.53
CA VAL A 100 -2.16 -6.72 12.84
C VAL A 100 -3.55 -6.91 13.45
N PRO A 101 -4.43 -7.75 12.88
CA PRO A 101 -5.77 -7.95 13.41
C PRO A 101 -5.68 -8.81 14.68
N PRO A 102 -6.58 -8.59 15.67
CA PRO A 102 -6.57 -9.33 16.94
C PRO A 102 -7.16 -10.74 16.79
N ILE A 103 -6.59 -11.56 15.91
CA ILE A 103 -6.99 -12.95 15.69
C ILE A 103 -6.34 -13.83 16.75
N ARG A 104 -7.13 -14.69 17.39
CA ARG A 104 -6.65 -15.59 18.44
C ARG A 104 -5.49 -16.46 17.93
N GLY A 105 -4.35 -16.40 18.62
CA GLY A 105 -3.17 -17.20 18.30
C GLY A 105 -2.38 -16.72 17.08
N LEU A 106 -2.70 -15.57 16.49
CA LEU A 106 -1.87 -14.94 15.46
C LEU A 106 -0.64 -14.26 16.08
N GLN A 107 -0.86 -13.55 17.20
CA GLN A 107 0.22 -12.96 17.99
C GLN A 107 1.21 -14.08 18.39
N ASP A 108 2.51 -13.79 18.32
CA ASP A 108 3.62 -14.72 18.60
C ASP A 108 3.84 -15.85 17.57
N THR A 109 3.18 -15.81 16.41
CA THR A 109 3.51 -16.70 15.27
C THR A 109 4.49 -16.02 14.30
N PRO A 110 5.23 -16.77 13.47
CA PRO A 110 6.16 -16.19 12.50
C PRO A 110 5.43 -15.69 11.24
N TYR A 111 4.26 -15.04 11.39
CA TYR A 111 3.54 -14.47 10.25
C TYR A 111 4.37 -13.36 9.61
N TRP A 112 4.10 -13.07 8.34
CA TRP A 112 4.72 -11.98 7.61
C TRP A 112 3.80 -10.78 7.56
N THR A 113 4.37 -9.59 7.71
CA THR A 113 3.84 -8.37 7.13
C THR A 113 4.43 -8.17 5.73
N SER A 114 4.23 -7.01 5.11
CA SER A 114 4.86 -6.71 3.82
C SER A 114 6.39 -6.68 3.91
N GLU A 115 6.95 -6.33 5.08
CA GLU A 115 8.39 -6.24 5.29
C GLU A 115 9.05 -7.62 5.18
N GLU A 116 8.60 -8.59 5.99
CA GLU A 116 9.14 -9.96 5.96
C GLU A 116 8.87 -10.64 4.62
N ALA A 117 7.70 -10.39 4.02
CA ALA A 117 7.34 -10.95 2.71
C ALA A 117 8.30 -10.48 1.61
N LEU A 118 8.63 -9.19 1.56
CA LEU A 118 9.57 -8.64 0.57
C LEU A 118 11.02 -9.05 0.84
N ALA A 119 11.38 -9.25 2.11
CA ALA A 119 12.71 -9.65 2.54
C ALA A 119 12.95 -11.18 2.48
N SER A 120 11.92 -11.99 2.31
CA SER A 120 12.06 -13.45 2.29
C SER A 120 13.01 -13.92 1.17
N ALA A 121 13.98 -14.76 1.56
CA ALA A 121 14.93 -15.41 0.66
C ALA A 121 14.37 -16.65 -0.03
N SER A 122 13.16 -17.09 0.31
CA SER A 122 12.50 -18.26 -0.27
C SER A 122 11.07 -17.97 -0.73
N ILE A 123 10.58 -18.79 -1.65
CA ILE A 123 9.17 -18.80 -2.07
C ILE A 123 8.50 -19.97 -1.35
N PRO A 124 7.53 -19.72 -0.44
CA PRO A 124 6.82 -20.80 0.25
C PRO A 124 5.99 -21.60 -0.76
N GLN A 125 5.84 -22.91 -0.57
CA GLN A 125 5.01 -23.72 -1.46
C GLN A 125 3.54 -23.32 -1.37
N ARG A 126 3.04 -23.02 -0.17
CA ARG A 126 1.68 -22.54 0.11
C ARG A 126 1.73 -21.26 0.91
N LEU A 127 1.05 -20.24 0.42
CA LEU A 127 0.94 -18.93 1.07
C LEU A 127 -0.53 -18.61 1.34
N ALA A 128 -0.87 -18.45 2.62
CA ALA A 128 -2.14 -17.86 3.02
C ALA A 128 -1.99 -16.35 3.14
N VAL A 129 -2.95 -15.59 2.64
CA VAL A 129 -2.96 -14.12 2.72
C VAL A 129 -4.23 -13.66 3.43
N ILE A 130 -4.10 -12.92 4.53
CA ILE A 130 -5.23 -12.25 5.19
C ILE A 130 -5.20 -10.78 4.80
N GLY A 131 -6.13 -10.36 3.95
CA GLY A 131 -6.18 -9.00 3.39
C GLY A 131 -6.75 -9.00 1.97
N SER A 132 -7.36 -7.88 1.55
CA SER A 132 -8.08 -7.80 0.28
C SER A 132 -7.97 -6.45 -0.44
N SER A 133 -6.84 -5.75 -0.21
CA SER A 133 -6.53 -4.46 -0.82
C SER A 133 -5.08 -4.44 -1.34
N VAL A 134 -4.58 -3.29 -1.80
CA VAL A 134 -3.36 -3.09 -2.59
C VAL A 134 -2.17 -3.96 -2.15
N VAL A 135 -1.70 -3.83 -0.90
CA VAL A 135 -0.54 -4.57 -0.38
C VAL A 135 -0.75 -6.08 -0.37
N ALA A 136 -1.97 -6.53 -0.04
CA ALA A 136 -2.31 -7.94 -0.03
C ALA A 136 -2.26 -8.54 -1.44
N LEU A 137 -2.86 -7.84 -2.41
CA LEU A 137 -3.10 -8.37 -3.75
C LEU A 137 -1.86 -8.30 -4.65
N GLU A 138 -1.08 -7.22 -4.56
CA GLU A 138 0.19 -7.10 -5.28
C GLU A 138 1.17 -8.22 -4.90
N LEU A 139 1.33 -8.46 -3.59
CA LEU A 139 2.24 -9.50 -3.12
C LEU A 139 1.66 -10.90 -3.30
N ALA A 140 0.34 -11.10 -3.14
CA ALA A 140 -0.31 -12.37 -3.44
C ALA A 140 -0.03 -12.82 -4.88
N GLN A 141 -0.28 -11.95 -5.87
CA GLN A 141 -0.02 -12.28 -7.27
C GLN A 141 1.48 -12.46 -7.55
N ALA A 142 2.34 -11.64 -6.93
CA ALA A 142 3.78 -11.79 -7.09
C ALA A 142 4.28 -13.14 -6.59
N PHE A 143 3.86 -13.60 -5.41
CA PHE A 143 4.21 -14.92 -4.88
C PHE A 143 3.62 -16.05 -5.72
N ALA A 144 2.36 -15.93 -6.15
CA ALA A 144 1.72 -16.92 -7.02
C ALA A 144 2.53 -17.14 -8.31
N ARG A 145 2.85 -16.05 -8.99
CA ARG A 145 3.62 -16.09 -10.24
C ARG A 145 5.05 -16.58 -10.05
N LEU A 146 5.65 -16.39 -8.86
CA LEU A 146 6.97 -16.90 -8.51
C LEU A 146 6.95 -18.36 -8.02
N GLY A 147 5.78 -18.97 -7.84
CA GLY A 147 5.63 -20.43 -7.64
C GLY A 147 4.85 -20.85 -6.39
N SER A 148 4.36 -19.94 -5.57
CA SER A 148 3.51 -20.29 -4.43
C SER A 148 2.11 -20.68 -4.90
N ARG A 149 1.49 -21.67 -4.25
CA ARG A 149 0.03 -21.81 -4.25
C ARG A 149 -0.54 -20.80 -3.25
N VAL A 150 -1.27 -19.81 -3.75
CA VAL A 150 -1.73 -18.69 -2.93
C VAL A 150 -3.23 -18.83 -2.65
N THR A 151 -3.62 -18.62 -1.40
CA THR A 151 -5.02 -18.49 -0.99
C THR A 151 -5.24 -17.17 -0.25
N ILE A 152 -6.14 -16.33 -0.76
CA ILE A 152 -6.50 -15.03 -0.18
C ILE A 152 -7.78 -15.18 0.62
N LEU A 153 -7.75 -14.76 1.87
CA LEU A 153 -8.91 -14.62 2.74
C LEU A 153 -9.35 -13.16 2.73
N ALA A 154 -10.40 -12.87 1.98
CA ALA A 154 -11.01 -11.55 1.92
C ALA A 154 -12.24 -11.52 2.84
N ARG A 155 -12.24 -10.63 3.84
CA ARG A 155 -13.37 -10.49 4.78
C ARG A 155 -14.68 -10.15 4.08
N ASN A 156 -14.60 -9.38 2.99
CA ASN A 156 -15.71 -9.03 2.10
C ASN A 156 -15.33 -9.50 0.68
N SER A 157 -15.37 -8.63 -0.31
CA SER A 157 -14.76 -8.81 -1.63
C SER A 157 -13.37 -8.16 -1.71
N LEU A 158 -12.66 -8.41 -2.81
CA LEU A 158 -11.45 -7.65 -3.17
C LEU A 158 -11.83 -6.19 -3.42
N PHE A 159 -10.99 -5.25 -2.97
CA PHE A 159 -11.20 -3.81 -3.14
C PHE A 159 -12.61 -3.32 -2.70
N PHE A 160 -13.15 -3.89 -1.62
CA PHE A 160 -14.50 -3.60 -1.13
C PHE A 160 -14.86 -2.11 -0.91
N ARG A 161 -13.87 -1.21 -0.78
CA ARG A 161 -14.09 0.23 -0.62
C ARG A 161 -14.11 1.02 -1.92
N GLU A 162 -13.71 0.39 -3.02
CA GLU A 162 -13.64 0.99 -4.36
C GLU A 162 -14.90 0.68 -5.17
N ASP A 163 -14.93 1.13 -6.43
CA ASP A 163 -15.95 0.69 -7.39
C ASP A 163 -15.97 -0.85 -7.49
N PRO A 164 -17.14 -1.51 -7.29
CA PRO A 164 -17.23 -2.97 -7.25
C PRO A 164 -16.67 -3.67 -8.51
N ALA A 165 -16.74 -3.02 -9.67
CA ALA A 165 -16.21 -3.57 -10.92
C ALA A 165 -14.70 -3.88 -10.82
N ILE A 166 -13.95 -3.11 -10.03
CA ILE A 166 -12.51 -3.34 -9.79
C ILE A 166 -12.30 -4.69 -9.10
N GLY A 167 -13.03 -4.94 -8.01
CA GLY A 167 -12.94 -6.16 -7.24
C GLY A 167 -13.35 -7.39 -8.05
N GLU A 168 -14.40 -7.28 -8.85
CA GLU A 168 -14.89 -8.34 -9.74
C GLU A 168 -13.85 -8.70 -10.81
N ALA A 169 -13.30 -7.70 -11.52
CA ALA A 169 -12.31 -7.91 -12.57
C ALA A 169 -11.03 -8.56 -12.04
N LEU A 170 -10.51 -8.09 -10.90
CA LEU A 170 -9.31 -8.68 -10.29
C LEU A 170 -9.56 -10.09 -9.74
N THR A 171 -10.73 -10.34 -9.15
CA THR A 171 -11.08 -11.69 -8.67
C THR A 171 -11.10 -12.68 -9.82
N ALA A 172 -11.68 -12.30 -10.97
CA ALA A 172 -11.68 -13.13 -12.17
C ALA A 172 -10.24 -13.38 -12.68
N ALA A 173 -9.42 -12.32 -12.80
CA ALA A 173 -8.04 -12.44 -13.25
C ALA A 173 -7.19 -13.33 -12.33
N PHE A 174 -7.34 -13.19 -11.01
CA PHE A 174 -6.60 -13.99 -10.03
C PHE A 174 -6.98 -15.47 -10.09
N ARG A 175 -8.28 -15.77 -10.21
CA ARG A 175 -8.76 -17.15 -10.35
C ARG A 175 -8.28 -17.78 -11.66
N MET A 176 -8.18 -17.02 -12.75
CA MET A 176 -7.60 -17.51 -14.02
C MET A 176 -6.13 -17.92 -13.88
N GLU A 177 -5.36 -17.24 -13.02
CA GLU A 177 -3.96 -17.56 -12.73
C GLU A 177 -3.80 -18.60 -11.59
N GLY A 178 -4.89 -19.23 -11.15
CA GLY A 178 -4.86 -20.28 -10.12
C GLY A 178 -4.71 -19.78 -8.68
N ILE A 179 -4.97 -18.50 -8.42
CA ILE A 179 -5.02 -17.95 -7.06
C ILE A 179 -6.40 -18.24 -6.46
N ASP A 180 -6.43 -18.91 -5.31
CA ASP A 180 -7.66 -19.21 -4.58
C ASP A 180 -8.15 -17.94 -3.84
N VAL A 181 -9.23 -17.31 -4.32
CA VAL A 181 -9.83 -16.12 -3.68
C VAL A 181 -11.07 -16.52 -2.88
N LEU A 182 -10.94 -16.56 -1.55
CA LEU A 182 -12.01 -16.85 -0.60
C LEU A 182 -12.62 -15.53 -0.10
N GLU A 183 -13.71 -15.12 -0.74
CA GLU A 183 -14.49 -13.94 -0.35
C GLU A 183 -15.35 -14.25 0.88
N GLN A 184 -15.77 -13.22 1.61
CA GLN A 184 -16.54 -13.33 2.85
C GLN A 184 -15.92 -14.30 3.88
N THR A 185 -14.60 -14.40 3.88
CA THR A 185 -13.85 -15.39 4.66
C THR A 185 -12.95 -14.73 5.69
N GLN A 186 -13.02 -15.19 6.93
CA GLN A 186 -12.19 -14.72 8.03
C GLN A 186 -11.63 -15.91 8.82
N ALA A 187 -10.39 -15.78 9.28
CA ALA A 187 -9.82 -16.70 10.25
C ALA A 187 -10.23 -16.29 11.67
N SER A 188 -10.84 -17.21 12.41
CA SER A 188 -11.19 -17.02 13.83
C SER A 188 -10.05 -17.41 14.77
N GLN A 189 -9.17 -18.29 14.31
CA GLN A 189 -8.01 -18.76 15.05
C GLN A 189 -6.85 -19.08 14.09
N VAL A 190 -5.64 -18.74 14.53
CA VAL A 190 -4.38 -19.14 13.88
C VAL A 190 -3.59 -19.99 14.88
N THR A 191 -2.95 -21.03 14.38
CA THR A 191 -1.92 -21.77 15.10
C THR A 191 -0.73 -22.01 14.18
N HIS A 192 0.46 -22.10 14.76
CA HIS A 192 1.67 -22.46 14.05
C HIS A 192 2.37 -23.60 14.78
N ALA A 193 2.46 -24.77 14.15
CA ALA A 193 3.05 -25.97 14.73
C ALA A 193 3.74 -26.79 13.64
N ASN A 194 4.87 -27.44 13.98
CA ASN A 194 5.64 -28.27 13.05
C ASN A 194 6.04 -27.56 11.74
N GLY A 195 6.23 -26.23 11.78
CA GLY A 195 6.61 -25.43 10.61
C GLY A 195 5.48 -25.13 9.63
N GLU A 196 4.22 -25.28 10.05
CA GLU A 196 3.03 -25.02 9.23
C GLU A 196 2.03 -24.14 9.98
N PHE A 197 1.37 -23.23 9.26
CA PHE A 197 0.21 -22.48 9.73
C PHE A 197 -1.07 -23.28 9.52
N VAL A 198 -1.92 -23.31 10.55
CA VAL A 198 -3.29 -23.83 10.48
C VAL A 198 -4.26 -22.72 10.86
N LEU A 199 -5.11 -22.33 9.92
CA LEU A 199 -6.12 -21.29 10.06
C LEU A 199 -7.49 -21.95 10.18
N THR A 200 -8.20 -21.70 11.28
CA THR A 200 -9.62 -22.04 11.40
C THR A 200 -10.44 -20.91 10.79
N THR A 201 -11.19 -21.20 9.72
CA THR A 201 -12.00 -20.20 9.01
C THR A 201 -13.47 -20.61 8.98
N ASN A 202 -14.35 -19.68 8.59
CA ASN A 202 -15.75 -19.99 8.28
C ASN A 202 -15.93 -20.82 6.99
N HIS A 203 -14.85 -21.09 6.25
CA HIS A 203 -14.81 -21.98 5.08
C HIS A 203 -14.07 -23.30 5.34
N GLY A 204 -13.80 -23.61 6.61
CA GLY A 204 -13.06 -24.81 7.03
C GLY A 204 -11.63 -24.51 7.45
N GLU A 205 -10.86 -25.58 7.65
CA GLU A 205 -9.44 -25.49 8.00
C GLU A 205 -8.59 -25.22 6.76
N LEU A 206 -7.70 -24.23 6.84
CA LEU A 206 -6.73 -23.92 5.80
C LEU A 206 -5.30 -24.09 6.33
N ARG A 207 -4.44 -24.71 5.53
CA ARG A 207 -3.04 -24.97 5.87
C ARG A 207 -2.08 -24.31 4.89
N ALA A 208 -1.05 -23.66 5.41
CA ALA A 208 -0.04 -22.98 4.60
C ALA A 208 1.35 -23.08 5.23
N ASP A 209 2.39 -23.04 4.40
CA ASP A 209 3.77 -23.00 4.89
C ASP A 209 4.11 -21.62 5.45
N GLN A 210 3.43 -20.58 4.94
CA GLN A 210 3.57 -19.22 5.42
C GLN A 210 2.24 -18.46 5.42
N LEU A 211 2.10 -17.54 6.37
CA LEU A 211 0.98 -16.62 6.49
C LEU A 211 1.45 -15.18 6.26
N PHE A 212 0.80 -14.46 5.35
CA PHE A 212 1.01 -13.04 5.10
C PHE A 212 -0.21 -12.22 5.52
N VAL A 213 -0.02 -11.25 6.40
CA VAL A 213 -1.06 -10.39 6.97
C VAL A 213 -0.92 -8.98 6.39
N ALA A 214 -1.93 -8.54 5.66
CA ALA A 214 -1.99 -7.25 4.99
C ALA A 214 -3.37 -6.61 5.16
N THR A 215 -3.72 -6.30 6.41
CA THR A 215 -5.05 -5.79 6.81
C THR A 215 -5.11 -4.28 7.00
N GLY A 216 -4.14 -3.54 6.44
CA GLY A 216 -4.04 -2.09 6.54
C GLY A 216 -2.81 -1.64 7.32
N ARG A 217 -2.78 -0.35 7.66
CA ARG A 217 -1.66 0.32 8.33
C ARG A 217 -2.17 1.19 9.47
N THR A 218 -1.37 1.35 10.51
CA THR A 218 -1.67 2.18 11.69
C THR A 218 -0.65 3.31 11.81
N PRO A 219 -1.07 4.59 11.96
CA PRO A 219 -0.18 5.72 12.14
C PRO A 219 0.83 5.53 13.28
N ASN A 220 2.08 5.93 13.06
CA ASN A 220 3.15 5.82 14.06
C ASN A 220 3.14 7.04 15.00
N THR A 221 2.14 7.13 15.88
CA THR A 221 1.91 8.28 16.77
C THR A 221 2.06 7.96 18.25
N GLN A 222 1.94 6.69 18.64
CA GLN A 222 1.88 6.25 20.05
C GLN A 222 3.14 6.60 20.86
N SER A 223 4.32 6.56 20.24
CA SER A 223 5.60 6.83 20.92
C SER A 223 5.98 8.30 21.01
N LEU A 224 5.18 9.21 20.43
CA LEU A 224 5.58 10.61 20.25
C LEU A 224 5.24 11.52 21.43
N ASN A 225 4.42 11.09 22.39
CA ASN A 225 3.94 11.92 23.50
C ASN A 225 3.24 13.22 23.03
N LEU A 226 2.35 13.11 22.04
CA LEU A 226 1.70 14.25 21.37
C LEU A 226 0.88 15.14 22.30
N GLU A 227 0.35 14.58 23.40
CA GLU A 227 -0.40 15.30 24.42
C GLU A 227 0.43 16.42 25.05
N ALA A 228 1.73 16.19 25.27
CA ALA A 228 2.64 17.20 25.83
C ALA A 228 2.83 18.41 24.91
N ALA A 229 2.59 18.25 23.61
CA ALA A 229 2.69 19.30 22.61
C ALA A 229 1.32 19.86 22.17
N GLY A 230 0.21 19.38 22.75
CA GLY A 230 -1.15 19.83 22.38
C GLY A 230 -1.59 19.41 20.97
N VAL A 231 -1.04 18.31 20.44
CA VAL A 231 -1.37 17.79 19.10
C VAL A 231 -2.51 16.77 19.19
N LEU A 232 -3.63 17.04 18.51
CA LEU A 232 -4.82 16.20 18.51
C LEU A 232 -4.72 15.05 17.49
N LEU A 233 -5.19 13.88 17.91
CA LEU A 233 -5.36 12.70 17.07
C LEU A 233 -6.85 12.49 16.73
N ASP A 234 -7.13 11.86 15.59
CA ASP A 234 -8.46 11.33 15.28
C ASP A 234 -8.71 9.97 15.96
N GLU A 235 -9.90 9.41 15.79
CA GLU A 235 -10.30 8.12 16.37
C GLU A 235 -9.45 6.92 15.92
N ARG A 236 -8.68 7.07 14.83
CA ARG A 236 -7.78 6.04 14.29
C ARG A 236 -6.33 6.26 14.72
N GLY A 237 -6.06 7.27 15.53
CA GLY A 237 -4.73 7.63 16.00
C GLY A 237 -3.91 8.41 14.97
N ALA A 238 -4.51 8.94 13.91
CA ALA A 238 -3.85 9.81 12.94
C ALA A 238 -3.84 11.27 13.42
N ILE A 239 -2.77 12.01 13.14
CA ILE A 239 -2.69 13.44 13.49
C ILE A 239 -3.68 14.23 12.65
N GLN A 240 -4.54 15.01 13.32
CA GLN A 240 -5.48 15.90 12.65
C GLN A 240 -4.73 17.08 12.05
N ILE A 241 -4.98 17.35 10.77
CA ILE A 241 -4.37 18.47 10.04
C ILE A 241 -5.37 19.22 9.16
N ASP A 242 -5.07 20.49 8.89
CA ASP A 242 -5.73 21.26 7.83
C ASP A 242 -5.10 21.01 6.43
N GLN A 243 -5.62 21.67 5.39
CA GLN A 243 -5.09 21.55 4.01
C GLN A 243 -3.66 22.11 3.84
N GLY A 244 -3.18 22.89 4.81
CA GLY A 244 -1.83 23.42 4.90
C GLY A 244 -0.91 22.60 5.80
N MET A 245 -1.31 21.38 6.18
CA MET A 245 -0.58 20.44 7.04
C MET A 245 -0.38 20.95 8.48
N ARG A 246 -1.13 21.96 8.93
CA ARG A 246 -1.06 22.48 10.30
C ARG A 246 -1.81 21.55 11.25
N SER A 247 -1.22 21.22 12.38
CA SER A 247 -1.89 20.49 13.45
C SER A 247 -2.73 21.42 14.34
N SER A 248 -3.30 20.90 15.43
CA SER A 248 -3.94 21.72 16.47
C SER A 248 -2.96 22.63 17.23
N ALA A 249 -1.67 22.35 17.19
CA ALA A 249 -0.62 23.19 17.76
C ALA A 249 -0.01 24.10 16.68
N VAL A 250 0.07 25.40 16.96
CA VAL A 250 0.38 26.45 15.97
C VAL A 250 1.73 26.28 15.26
N ASP A 251 2.72 25.74 15.97
CA ASP A 251 4.10 25.60 15.48
C ASP A 251 4.43 24.17 15.02
N ILE A 252 3.42 23.28 14.98
CA ILE A 252 3.60 21.87 14.67
C ILE A 252 2.73 21.48 13.47
N TYR A 253 3.37 20.84 12.51
CA TYR A 253 2.81 20.35 11.27
C TYR A 253 2.89 18.82 11.23
N ALA A 254 2.06 18.19 10.42
CA ALA A 254 2.19 16.75 10.14
C ALA A 254 1.92 16.45 8.66
N ALA A 255 2.59 15.42 8.13
CA ALA A 255 2.45 15.04 6.72
C ALA A 255 2.61 13.52 6.51
N GLY A 256 1.94 13.00 5.47
CA GLY A 256 2.02 11.60 5.07
C GLY A 256 1.24 10.66 5.98
N ASP A 257 1.62 9.38 5.99
CA ASP A 257 0.83 8.28 6.58
C ASP A 257 0.57 8.38 8.10
N CYS A 258 1.23 9.31 8.81
CA CYS A 258 0.91 9.60 10.21
C CYS A 258 -0.36 10.46 10.39
N THR A 259 -0.93 10.92 9.28
CA THR A 259 -2.16 11.73 9.18
C THR A 259 -3.27 10.92 8.50
N ASN A 260 -4.42 11.55 8.24
CA ASN A 260 -5.52 10.95 7.49
C ASN A 260 -5.37 11.07 5.95
N GLN A 261 -4.22 11.55 5.46
CA GLN A 261 -3.93 11.67 4.04
C GLN A 261 -3.86 10.28 3.35
N PRO A 262 -4.16 10.21 2.03
CA PRO A 262 -3.91 8.99 1.25
C PRO A 262 -2.44 8.54 1.34
N GLN A 263 -2.23 7.25 1.59
CA GLN A 263 -0.92 6.66 1.90
C GLN A 263 -0.10 6.36 0.63
N PHE A 264 0.28 7.43 -0.06
CA PHE A 264 1.13 7.36 -1.25
C PHE A 264 2.36 8.25 -1.09
N VAL A 265 3.51 7.76 -1.55
CA VAL A 265 4.78 8.50 -1.42
C VAL A 265 4.74 9.89 -2.07
N TYR A 266 4.04 10.05 -3.20
CA TYR A 266 3.88 11.35 -3.86
C TYR A 266 2.94 12.30 -3.09
N VAL A 267 1.97 11.78 -2.33
CA VAL A 267 1.13 12.59 -1.43
C VAL A 267 1.95 13.05 -0.24
N ALA A 268 2.68 12.13 0.41
CA ALA A 268 3.56 12.47 1.53
C ALA A 268 4.62 13.51 1.14
N ALA A 269 5.26 13.37 -0.03
CA ALA A 269 6.23 14.34 -0.54
C ALA A 269 5.59 15.70 -0.86
N ALA A 270 4.40 15.72 -1.49
CA ALA A 270 3.67 16.94 -1.79
C ALA A 270 3.22 17.68 -0.51
N ALA A 271 2.78 16.93 0.50
CA ALA A 271 2.40 17.43 1.81
C ALA A 271 3.61 17.98 2.58
N GLY A 272 4.71 17.23 2.64
CA GLY A 272 5.94 17.68 3.29
C GLY A 272 6.51 18.97 2.69
N THR A 273 6.50 19.09 1.36
CA THR A 273 6.90 20.33 0.66
C THR A 273 6.07 21.54 1.09
N ARG A 274 4.74 21.37 1.18
CA ARG A 274 3.82 22.45 1.57
C ARG A 274 3.92 22.79 3.06
N ALA A 275 4.09 21.78 3.92
CA ALA A 275 4.38 22.00 5.33
C ALA A 275 5.66 22.83 5.51
N ALA A 276 6.73 22.53 4.76
CA ALA A 276 7.97 23.31 4.80
C ALA A 276 7.76 24.78 4.38
N ILE A 277 7.00 25.02 3.29
CA ILE A 277 6.63 26.39 2.88
C ILE A 277 5.93 27.13 4.02
N ASN A 278 4.93 26.50 4.64
CA ASN A 278 4.12 27.12 5.70
C ASN A 278 4.91 27.34 7.00
N MET A 279 5.80 26.41 7.37
CA MET A 279 6.73 26.59 8.49
C MET A 279 7.64 27.81 8.31
N THR A 280 7.92 28.21 7.07
CA THR A 280 8.75 29.38 6.74
C THR A 280 7.95 30.65 6.41
N GLY A 281 6.66 30.70 6.77
CA GLY A 281 5.81 31.88 6.62
C GLY A 281 5.09 32.01 5.27
N GLY A 282 5.11 30.96 4.45
CA GLY A 282 4.28 30.88 3.25
C GLY A 282 2.85 30.42 3.54
N GLU A 283 2.02 30.40 2.49
CA GLU A 283 0.64 29.92 2.53
C GLU A 283 0.37 29.00 1.34
N ALA A 284 0.56 27.70 1.55
CA ALA A 284 0.39 26.65 0.56
C ALA A 284 -0.61 25.59 1.04
N THR A 285 -1.45 25.12 0.11
CA THR A 285 -2.45 24.07 0.34
C THR A 285 -2.24 22.88 -0.58
N LEU A 286 -2.70 21.71 -0.15
CA LEU A 286 -2.66 20.47 -0.94
C LEU A 286 -4.03 20.19 -1.58
N ASN A 287 -4.09 20.19 -2.91
CA ASN A 287 -5.24 19.73 -3.68
C ASN A 287 -4.97 18.28 -4.15
N LEU A 288 -5.92 17.37 -3.87
CA LEU A 288 -5.87 15.95 -4.24
C LEU A 288 -7.01 15.53 -5.18
N ASP A 289 -7.78 16.47 -5.74
CA ASP A 289 -8.96 16.21 -6.58
C ASP A 289 -8.60 15.39 -7.83
N ALA A 290 -7.39 15.60 -8.37
CA ALA A 290 -6.84 14.89 -9.52
C ALA A 290 -5.69 13.93 -9.13
N MET A 291 -5.67 13.44 -7.90
CA MET A 291 -4.68 12.47 -7.43
C MET A 291 -4.94 11.11 -8.10
N PRO A 292 -4.00 10.58 -8.92
CA PRO A 292 -4.12 9.23 -9.40
C PRO A 292 -3.76 8.25 -8.28
N ALA A 293 -4.31 7.04 -8.32
CA ALA A 293 -3.87 5.90 -7.53
C ALA A 293 -3.68 4.70 -8.46
N VAL A 294 -2.63 3.91 -8.21
CA VAL A 294 -2.26 2.74 -9.02
C VAL A 294 -2.02 1.53 -8.13
N VAL A 295 -2.51 0.38 -8.57
CA VAL A 295 -2.25 -0.94 -7.98
C VAL A 295 -1.50 -1.76 -9.03
N PHE A 296 -0.33 -2.25 -8.66
CA PHE A 296 0.58 -2.96 -9.55
C PHE A 296 0.29 -4.47 -9.64
N THR A 297 -0.99 -4.84 -9.69
CA THR A 297 -1.44 -6.15 -10.14
C THR A 297 -1.38 -6.24 -11.67
N ASP A 298 -1.70 -7.41 -12.21
CA ASP A 298 -1.84 -7.64 -13.64
C ASP A 298 -3.17 -8.38 -13.90
N PRO A 299 -4.18 -7.70 -14.48
CA PRO A 299 -4.16 -6.31 -14.93
C PRO A 299 -3.97 -5.29 -13.78
N GLN A 300 -3.40 -4.13 -14.10
CA GLN A 300 -3.24 -3.03 -13.14
C GLN A 300 -4.60 -2.39 -12.85
N VAL A 301 -4.72 -1.78 -11.67
CA VAL A 301 -5.85 -0.89 -11.37
C VAL A 301 -5.33 0.54 -11.36
N ALA A 302 -6.02 1.45 -12.03
CA ALA A 302 -5.75 2.88 -11.95
C ALA A 302 -7.05 3.64 -11.69
N THR A 303 -7.02 4.58 -10.75
CA THR A 303 -8.17 5.45 -10.44
C THR A 303 -7.72 6.91 -10.33
N VAL A 304 -8.62 7.83 -10.66
CA VAL A 304 -8.44 9.27 -10.42
C VAL A 304 -9.80 9.93 -10.30
N GLY A 305 -9.93 10.91 -9.40
CA GLY A 305 -11.19 11.61 -9.16
C GLY A 305 -12.26 10.70 -8.54
N TYR A 306 -13.52 10.95 -8.86
CA TYR A 306 -14.67 10.28 -8.25
C TYR A 306 -15.05 8.96 -8.94
N SER A 307 -15.32 7.93 -8.14
CA SER A 307 -16.28 6.87 -8.53
C SER A 307 -17.72 7.41 -8.51
N GLU A 308 -18.66 6.70 -9.15
CA GLU A 308 -20.08 7.08 -9.11
C GLU A 308 -20.61 7.18 -7.67
N ALA A 309 -20.26 6.19 -6.83
CA ALA A 309 -20.71 6.14 -5.44
C ALA A 309 -20.12 7.27 -4.58
N GLU A 310 -18.92 7.76 -4.89
CA GLU A 310 -18.34 8.93 -4.21
C GLU A 310 -18.97 10.22 -4.70
N ALA A 311 -19.17 10.38 -6.01
CA ALA A 311 -19.84 11.55 -6.59
C ALA A 311 -21.27 11.70 -6.04
N GLN A 312 -22.03 10.61 -5.97
CA GLN A 312 -23.38 10.62 -5.38
C GLN A 312 -23.35 10.98 -3.89
N ARG A 313 -22.39 10.46 -3.11
CA ARG A 313 -22.20 10.86 -1.70
C ARG A 313 -21.83 12.33 -1.55
N ALA A 314 -21.16 12.92 -2.55
CA ALA A 314 -20.87 14.35 -2.63
C ALA A 314 -22.05 15.19 -3.15
N GLY A 315 -23.20 14.57 -3.46
CA GLY A 315 -24.39 15.26 -3.97
C GLY A 315 -24.30 15.65 -5.45
N LEU A 316 -23.42 15.00 -6.21
CA LEU A 316 -23.29 15.21 -7.65
C LEU A 316 -24.16 14.19 -8.41
N GLU A 317 -24.98 14.69 -9.33
CA GLU A 317 -25.67 13.87 -10.32
C GLU A 317 -24.68 13.44 -11.41
N THR A 318 -24.66 12.15 -11.75
CA THR A 318 -23.66 11.57 -12.65
C THR A 318 -24.25 10.77 -13.80
N ASP A 319 -23.53 10.74 -14.93
CA ASP A 319 -23.66 9.74 -15.97
C ASP A 319 -22.34 8.96 -16.09
N SER A 320 -22.39 7.65 -16.34
CA SER A 320 -21.19 6.83 -16.42
C SER A 320 -21.22 5.83 -17.59
N ARG A 321 -20.04 5.51 -18.13
CA ARG A 321 -19.90 4.48 -19.16
C ARG A 321 -18.73 3.59 -18.82
N THR A 322 -18.94 2.28 -18.99
CA THR A 322 -17.91 1.26 -18.83
C THR A 322 -17.63 0.63 -20.19
N LEU A 323 -16.40 0.74 -20.65
CA LEU A 323 -15.88 0.13 -21.86
C LEU A 323 -15.07 -1.11 -21.48
N SER A 324 -15.56 -2.31 -21.81
CA SER A 324 -14.78 -3.53 -21.64
C SER A 324 -13.59 -3.57 -22.60
N LEU A 325 -12.49 -4.21 -22.18
CA LEU A 325 -11.21 -4.20 -22.92
C LEU A 325 -11.28 -4.97 -24.25
N ASP A 326 -12.28 -5.82 -24.47
CA ASP A 326 -12.59 -6.41 -25.79
C ASP A 326 -13.03 -5.38 -26.85
N ASN A 327 -13.31 -4.13 -26.46
CA ASN A 327 -13.54 -3.02 -27.37
C ASN A 327 -12.27 -2.18 -27.61
N VAL A 328 -11.16 -2.49 -26.95
CA VAL A 328 -9.91 -1.72 -27.05
C VAL A 328 -8.98 -2.40 -28.07
N PRO A 329 -8.61 -1.74 -29.19
CA PRO A 329 -7.80 -2.35 -30.23
C PRO A 329 -6.45 -2.93 -29.75
N ARG A 330 -5.80 -2.27 -28.76
CA ARG A 330 -4.54 -2.76 -28.19
C ARG A 330 -4.72 -4.08 -27.43
N ALA A 331 -5.81 -4.21 -26.65
CA ALA A 331 -6.13 -5.41 -25.90
C ALA A 331 -6.46 -6.58 -26.84
N LEU A 332 -7.25 -6.32 -27.90
CA LEU A 332 -7.50 -7.27 -28.97
C LEU A 332 -6.20 -7.75 -29.65
N ALA A 333 -5.30 -6.81 -29.98
CA ALA A 333 -4.00 -7.15 -30.57
C ALA A 333 -3.07 -7.92 -29.62
N ASN A 334 -3.26 -7.76 -28.30
CA ASN A 334 -2.55 -8.51 -27.27
C ASN A 334 -3.15 -9.89 -27.00
N PHE A 335 -4.36 -10.17 -27.51
CA PHE A 335 -5.16 -11.32 -27.11
C PHE A 335 -5.38 -11.40 -25.59
N ASP A 336 -5.41 -10.24 -24.93
CA ASP A 336 -5.68 -10.08 -23.50
C ASP A 336 -6.71 -8.96 -23.33
N THR A 337 -7.95 -9.36 -23.10
CA THR A 337 -9.11 -8.47 -22.95
C THR A 337 -9.61 -8.40 -21.50
N ARG A 338 -8.77 -8.78 -20.53
CA ARG A 338 -9.12 -8.72 -19.11
C ARG A 338 -9.30 -7.27 -18.68
N GLY A 339 -10.47 -6.95 -18.13
CA GLY A 339 -10.76 -5.68 -17.46
C GLY A 339 -11.61 -4.68 -18.26
N PHE A 340 -11.55 -3.41 -17.85
CA PHE A 340 -12.45 -2.35 -18.31
C PHE A 340 -11.82 -0.95 -18.13
N ILE A 341 -12.39 0.04 -18.81
CA ILE A 341 -12.20 1.48 -18.55
C ILE A 341 -13.57 2.08 -18.26
N LYS A 342 -13.74 2.68 -17.09
CA LYS A 342 -14.96 3.34 -16.65
C LYS A 342 -14.73 4.84 -16.51
N LEU A 343 -15.63 5.63 -17.11
CA LEU A 343 -15.65 7.09 -16.99
C LEU A 343 -16.88 7.51 -16.20
N VAL A 344 -16.70 8.47 -15.30
CA VAL A 344 -17.76 9.09 -14.50
C VAL A 344 -17.79 10.58 -14.84
N ALA A 345 -18.92 11.08 -15.32
CA ALA A 345 -19.11 12.47 -15.69
C ALA A 345 -20.30 13.09 -14.95
N GLU A 346 -20.25 14.40 -14.75
CA GLU A 346 -21.35 15.18 -14.19
C GLU A 346 -22.52 15.23 -15.18
N ALA A 347 -23.72 14.91 -14.71
CA ALA A 347 -24.93 14.94 -15.53
C ALA A 347 -25.22 16.37 -16.01
N GLY A 348 -25.57 16.52 -17.29
CA GLY A 348 -25.85 17.81 -17.91
C GLY A 348 -24.60 18.54 -18.43
N SER A 349 -23.61 18.82 -17.57
CA SER A 349 -22.40 19.55 -18.01
C SER A 349 -21.45 18.68 -18.84
N GLY A 350 -21.46 17.36 -18.62
CA GLY A 350 -20.53 16.42 -19.24
C GLY A 350 -19.09 16.54 -18.74
N ARG A 351 -18.85 17.32 -17.67
CA ARG A 351 -17.53 17.44 -17.05
C ARG A 351 -17.08 16.09 -16.49
N LEU A 352 -15.91 15.63 -16.88
CA LEU A 352 -15.33 14.41 -16.35
C LEU A 352 -15.00 14.59 -14.86
N LEU A 353 -15.52 13.70 -14.03
CA LEU A 353 -15.34 13.70 -12.57
C LEU A 353 -14.35 12.64 -12.11
N GLY A 354 -14.24 11.52 -12.84
CA GLY A 354 -13.29 10.48 -12.50
C GLY A 354 -13.20 9.36 -13.53
N VAL A 355 -12.16 8.55 -13.35
CA VAL A 355 -11.86 7.38 -14.16
C VAL A 355 -11.47 6.23 -13.25
N GLN A 356 -11.97 5.03 -13.56
CA GLN A 356 -11.54 3.77 -12.95
C GLN A 356 -11.19 2.79 -14.06
N ALA A 357 -9.98 2.27 -14.06
CA ALA A 357 -9.52 1.33 -15.07
C ALA A 357 -8.93 0.09 -14.42
N VAL A 358 -9.26 -1.07 -14.99
CA VAL A 358 -8.55 -2.32 -14.76
C VAL A 358 -8.06 -2.78 -16.11
N ALA A 359 -6.75 -2.70 -16.37
CA ALA A 359 -6.18 -3.00 -17.69
C ALA A 359 -4.69 -3.36 -17.58
N PRO A 360 -4.14 -4.12 -18.55
CA PRO A 360 -2.70 -4.18 -18.76
C PRO A 360 -2.18 -2.84 -19.30
N GLU A 361 -1.11 -2.32 -18.69
CA GLU A 361 -0.51 -0.98 -18.95
C GLU A 361 -1.47 0.18 -18.64
#